data_AF-A0A401TZ66-F1
#
_entry.id   AF-A0A401TZ66-F1
#
_cell.length_a   1.000
_cell.length_b   1.000
_cell.length_c   1.000
_cell.angle_alpha   90.00
_cell.angle_beta   90.00
_cell.angle_gamma   90.00
#
_symmetry.space_group_name_H-M   'P 1'
#
loop_
_entity.id
_entity.type
_entity.pdbx_description
1 polymer ?
#
loop_
_entity_poly.entity_id
_entity_poly.type
_entity_poly.pdbx_seq_one_letter_code
_entity_poly.pdbx_strand_id
1 'polypeptide(L)'
;MPDGSARVVADGLRFPNGIAVSSDHRRLVVAEMDGAGLADYDIAPDGGLSLRGRFGRLNDPDGICLDRDGAVWAASFTEDAFVRIDRDGVELERIAVPGRRAVACALGGTDRRTLFCLSAETSYEELRKGKSVPRIDVAEVGTPGDGFP
;
A
#
# COMPACT_ATOMS: atom_id res chain seq x y z
N MET A 1 -23.50 10.33 -13.65
CA MET A 1 -22.91 9.18 -12.95
C MET A 1 -22.28 8.26 -13.98
N PRO A 2 -21.15 7.61 -13.68
CA PRO A 2 -20.62 6.56 -14.55
C PRO A 2 -21.67 5.46 -14.77
N ASP A 3 -21.60 4.75 -15.90
CA ASP A 3 -22.51 3.65 -16.24
C ASP A 3 -22.21 2.34 -15.49
N GLY A 4 -21.16 2.33 -14.66
CA GLY A 4 -20.72 1.18 -13.89
C GLY A 4 -19.96 0.14 -14.73
N SER A 5 -19.68 0.41 -16.00
CA SER A 5 -18.85 -0.46 -16.82
C SER A 5 -17.40 -0.47 -16.34
N ALA A 6 -16.72 -1.60 -16.53
CA ALA A 6 -15.31 -1.79 -16.21
C ALA A 6 -14.57 -2.39 -17.40
N ARG A 7 -13.27 -2.08 -17.52
CA ARG A 7 -12.37 -2.67 -18.53
C ARG A 7 -11.05 -3.07 -17.89
N VAL A 8 -10.36 -4.01 -18.52
CA VAL A 8 -8.98 -4.33 -18.15
C VAL A 8 -8.07 -3.16 -18.56
N VAL A 9 -7.27 -2.68 -17.61
CA VAL A 9 -6.31 -1.58 -17.82
C VAL A 9 -4.85 -2.01 -17.58
N ALA A 10 -4.64 -3.15 -16.91
CA ALA A 10 -3.36 -3.79 -16.70
C ALA A 10 -3.57 -5.31 -16.51
N ASP A 11 -2.58 -6.10 -16.93
CA ASP A 11 -2.49 -7.54 -16.72
C ASP A 11 -1.08 -7.93 -16.27
N GLY A 12 -0.82 -9.23 -16.03
CA GLY A 12 0.50 -9.72 -15.64
C GLY A 12 0.96 -9.32 -14.23
N LEU A 13 0.02 -8.88 -13.38
CA LEU A 13 0.24 -8.58 -11.96
C LEU A 13 0.49 -9.88 -11.16
N ARG A 14 1.40 -9.81 -10.19
CA ARG A 14 1.78 -10.95 -9.34
C ARG A 14 1.13 -10.84 -7.96
N PHE A 15 -0.05 -11.47 -7.81
CA PHE A 15 -0.88 -11.41 -6.60
C PHE A 15 -1.06 -9.96 -6.09
N PRO A 16 -1.83 -9.12 -6.82
CA PRO A 16 -2.03 -7.72 -6.44
C PRO A 16 -2.88 -7.60 -5.17
N ASN A 17 -2.43 -6.77 -4.22
CA ASN A 17 -3.16 -6.43 -3.00
C ASN A 17 -3.49 -4.93 -2.95
N GLY A 18 -2.69 -4.14 -2.23
CA GLY A 18 -2.89 -2.70 -2.09
C GLY A 18 -2.71 -1.95 -3.40
N ILE A 19 -3.55 -0.94 -3.60
CA ILE A 19 -3.53 -0.04 -4.75
C ILE A 19 -3.65 1.40 -4.26
N ALA A 20 -2.86 2.31 -4.81
CA ALA A 20 -2.94 3.72 -4.48
C ALA A 20 -2.73 4.59 -5.72
N VAL A 21 -3.51 5.68 -5.82
CA VAL A 21 -3.50 6.63 -6.93
C VAL A 21 -3.10 8.00 -6.41
N SER A 22 -2.19 8.69 -7.11
CA SER A 22 -1.75 10.04 -6.75
C SER A 22 -2.87 11.06 -6.88
N SER A 23 -2.81 12.18 -6.14
CA SER A 23 -3.88 13.20 -6.16
C SER A 23 -4.03 13.90 -7.51
N ASP A 24 -2.99 13.91 -8.34
CA ASP A 24 -3.03 14.44 -9.70
C ASP A 24 -3.60 13.45 -10.74
N HIS A 25 -3.96 12.24 -10.30
CA HIS A 25 -4.46 11.14 -11.14
C HIS A 25 -3.51 10.73 -12.27
N ARG A 26 -2.19 10.88 -12.08
CA ARG A 26 -1.19 10.54 -13.10
C ARG A 26 -0.37 9.31 -12.76
N ARG A 27 -0.43 8.81 -11.53
CA ARG A 27 0.35 7.67 -11.06
C ARG A 27 -0.54 6.69 -10.29
N LEU A 28 -0.34 5.41 -10.54
CA LEU A 28 -0.95 4.31 -9.79
C LEU A 28 0.15 3.35 -9.35
N VAL A 29 0.15 2.98 -8.07
CA VAL A 29 1.06 1.96 -7.53
C VAL A 29 0.24 0.76 -7.07
N VAL A 30 0.74 -0.45 -7.33
CA VAL A 30 0.17 -1.71 -6.84
C VAL A 30 1.21 -2.48 -6.03
N ALA A 31 0.83 -2.97 -4.86
CA ALA A 31 1.60 -3.97 -4.12
C ALA A 31 1.40 -5.36 -4.74
N GLU A 32 2.49 -6.00 -5.13
CA GLU A 32 2.50 -7.35 -5.70
C GLU A 32 3.11 -8.32 -4.67
N MET A 33 2.26 -9.11 -3.99
CA MET A 33 2.69 -10.03 -2.93
C MET A 33 3.69 -11.06 -3.44
N ASP A 34 3.32 -11.81 -4.48
CA ASP A 34 4.20 -12.78 -5.16
C ASP A 34 5.33 -12.10 -5.93
N GLY A 35 5.25 -10.77 -6.12
CA GLY A 35 6.29 -9.95 -6.71
C GLY A 35 7.32 -9.40 -5.74
N ALA A 36 7.11 -9.57 -4.44
CA ALA A 36 7.96 -9.06 -3.37
C ALA A 36 8.29 -7.55 -3.48
N GLY A 37 7.34 -6.74 -3.96
CA GLY A 37 7.58 -5.31 -4.21
C GLY A 37 6.37 -4.56 -4.76
N LEU A 38 6.65 -3.43 -5.40
CA LEU A 38 5.66 -2.48 -5.90
C LEU A 38 5.76 -2.35 -7.42
N ALA A 39 4.62 -2.27 -8.11
CA ALA A 39 4.52 -1.96 -9.53
C ALA A 39 4.03 -0.51 -9.71
N ASP A 40 4.79 0.30 -10.45
CA ASP A 40 4.49 1.72 -10.70
C ASP A 40 3.93 1.91 -12.11
N TYR A 41 2.81 2.60 -12.23
CA TYR A 41 2.12 2.85 -13.48
C TYR A 41 1.91 4.34 -13.70
N ASP A 42 2.09 4.80 -14.94
CA ASP A 42 1.53 6.07 -15.39
C ASP A 42 0.06 5.88 -15.79
N ILE A 43 -0.79 6.85 -15.44
CA ILE A 43 -2.21 6.90 -15.80
C ILE A 43 -2.38 7.87 -16.98
N ALA A 44 -2.93 7.38 -18.08
CA ALA A 44 -3.31 8.18 -19.24
C ALA A 44 -4.67 8.89 -19.03
N PRO A 45 -4.98 9.96 -19.79
CA PRO A 45 -6.25 10.69 -19.65
C PRO A 45 -7.53 9.84 -19.81
N ASP A 46 -7.45 8.69 -20.49
CA ASP A 46 -8.54 7.74 -20.68
C ASP A 46 -8.59 6.63 -19.60
N GLY A 47 -7.76 6.75 -18.56
CA GLY A 47 -7.58 5.77 -17.49
C GLY A 47 -6.72 4.56 -17.88
N GLY A 48 -6.11 4.55 -19.06
CA GLY A 48 -5.15 3.51 -19.44
C GLY A 48 -3.91 3.54 -18.55
N LEU A 49 -3.35 2.36 -18.24
CA LEU A 49 -2.14 2.24 -17.43
C LEU A 49 -0.96 1.80 -18.29
N SER A 50 0.21 2.38 -18.04
CA SER A 50 1.48 1.95 -18.61
C SER A 50 2.47 1.64 -17.50
N LEU A 51 2.96 0.39 -17.43
CA LEU A 51 3.93 -0.01 -16.42
C LEU A 51 5.25 0.76 -16.64
N ARG A 52 5.64 1.56 -15.66
CA ARG A 52 6.95 2.25 -15.65
C ARG A 52 8.05 1.29 -15.23
N GLY A 53 7.76 0.45 -14.25
CA GLY A 53 8.72 -0.46 -13.65
C GLY A 53 8.23 -1.00 -12.33
N ARG A 54 9.09 -1.79 -11.71
CA ARG A 54 8.88 -2.35 -10.38
C ARG A 54 10.01 -1.91 -9.46
N PHE A 55 9.68 -1.62 -8.21
CA PHE A 55 10.61 -1.04 -7.26
C PHE A 55 10.31 -1.50 -5.84
N GLY A 56 11.26 -1.24 -4.93
CA GLY A 56 11.19 -1.69 -3.55
C GLY A 56 11.41 -3.19 -3.40
N ARG A 57 11.70 -3.59 -2.16
CA ARG A 57 11.77 -5.00 -1.75
C ARG A 57 10.99 -5.14 -0.44
N LEU A 58 9.95 -5.95 -0.50
CA LEU A 58 8.97 -6.14 0.58
C LEU A 58 8.70 -7.64 0.71
N ASN A 59 8.59 -8.17 1.92
CA ASN A 59 8.02 -9.51 2.07
C ASN A 59 6.50 -9.42 2.18
N ASP A 60 5.83 -10.12 1.26
CA ASP A 60 4.37 -10.25 1.20
C ASP A 60 3.61 -8.91 1.32
N PRO A 61 3.88 -7.92 0.45
CA PRO A 61 3.22 -6.61 0.57
C PRO A 61 1.70 -6.70 0.38
N ASP A 62 0.99 -5.93 1.22
CA ASP A 62 -0.48 -5.89 1.25
C ASP A 62 -0.98 -4.45 1.04
N GLY A 63 -1.68 -3.84 2.00
CA GLY A 63 -2.23 -2.50 1.86
C GLY A 63 -1.16 -1.40 1.86
N ILE A 64 -1.34 -0.41 0.98
CA ILE A 64 -0.40 0.70 0.76
C ILE A 64 -1.11 2.05 0.72
N CYS A 65 -0.37 3.13 0.95
CA CYS A 65 -0.79 4.50 0.61
C CYS A 65 0.39 5.34 0.12
N LEU A 66 0.10 6.44 -0.59
CA LEU A 66 1.12 7.36 -1.11
C LEU A 66 1.30 8.57 -0.19
N ASP A 67 2.49 9.15 -0.20
CA ASP A 67 2.77 10.45 0.40
C ASP A 67 3.18 11.50 -0.65
N ARG A 68 3.23 12.77 -0.23
CA ARG A 68 3.52 13.90 -1.11
C ARG A 68 4.96 14.01 -1.61
N ASP A 69 5.89 13.23 -1.06
CA ASP A 69 7.24 13.11 -1.65
C ASP A 69 7.25 12.08 -2.79
N GLY A 70 6.11 11.40 -3.01
CA GLY A 70 5.98 10.32 -3.98
C GLY A 70 6.48 8.98 -3.45
N ALA A 71 6.73 8.86 -2.14
CA ALA A 71 7.04 7.59 -1.50
C ALA A 71 5.76 6.79 -1.19
N VAL A 72 5.94 5.51 -0.90
CA VAL A 72 4.87 4.55 -0.61
C VAL A 72 5.05 4.06 0.81
N TRP A 73 4.03 4.24 1.65
CA TRP A 73 3.89 3.44 2.86
C TRP A 73 3.26 2.10 2.49
N ALA A 74 3.88 1.01 2.90
CA ALA A 74 3.42 -0.33 2.62
C ALA A 74 3.40 -1.19 3.88
N ALA A 75 2.33 -1.96 4.06
CA ALA A 75 2.31 -3.09 4.97
C ALA A 75 3.18 -4.21 4.39
N SER A 76 4.23 -4.62 5.11
CA SER A 76 5.00 -5.83 4.80
C SER A 76 4.57 -6.94 5.75
N PHE A 77 3.72 -7.82 5.24
CA PHE A 77 2.89 -8.71 6.05
C PHE A 77 3.70 -9.67 6.91
N THR A 78 4.75 -10.29 6.37
CA THR A 78 5.59 -11.25 7.09
C THR A 78 6.82 -10.64 7.77
N GLU A 79 7.10 -9.35 7.58
CA GLU A 79 8.13 -8.61 8.33
C GLU A 79 7.62 -7.98 9.61
N ASP A 80 6.31 -8.12 9.92
CA ASP A 80 5.67 -7.46 11.05
C ASP A 80 5.97 -5.95 11.06
N ALA A 81 5.86 -5.28 9.90
CA ALA A 81 6.26 -3.89 9.77
C ALA A 81 5.47 -3.13 8.70
N PHE A 82 5.36 -1.82 8.92
CA PHE A 82 5.03 -0.85 7.87
C PHE A 82 6.30 -0.14 7.47
N VAL A 83 6.56 -0.06 6.17
CA VAL A 83 7.78 0.56 5.64
C VAL A 83 7.44 1.64 4.64
N ARG A 84 8.24 2.70 4.64
CA ARG A 84 8.15 3.81 3.70
C ARG A 84 9.24 3.64 2.66
N ILE A 85 8.88 3.52 1.39
CA ILE A 85 9.81 3.26 0.27
C ILE A 85 9.74 4.41 -0.72
N ASP A 86 10.89 4.98 -1.08
CA ASP A 86 10.96 6.03 -2.10
C ASP A 86 10.81 5.50 -3.55
N ARG A 87 10.86 6.40 -4.52
CA ARG A 87 10.70 6.04 -5.94
C ARG A 87 11.87 5.26 -6.52
N ASP A 88 13.04 5.30 -5.88
CA ASP A 88 14.22 4.54 -6.25
C ASP A 88 14.23 3.14 -5.58
N GLY A 89 13.24 2.86 -4.73
CA GLY A 89 13.08 1.58 -4.04
C GLY A 89 13.84 1.49 -2.72
N VAL A 90 14.31 2.62 -2.17
CA VAL A 90 15.02 2.67 -0.90
C VAL A 90 14.03 2.76 0.25
N GLU A 91 14.20 1.92 1.27
CA GLU A 91 13.48 2.02 2.54
C GLU A 91 13.97 3.28 3.29
N LEU A 92 13.07 4.23 3.50
CA LEU A 92 13.32 5.48 4.21
C LEU A 92 12.99 5.37 5.70
N GLU A 93 11.90 4.69 6.04
CA GLU A 93 11.36 4.60 7.40
C GLU A 93 10.70 3.25 7.64
N ARG A 94 10.69 2.80 8.91
CA ARG A 94 10.09 1.54 9.35
C ARG A 94 9.38 1.71 10.69
N ILE A 95 8.14 1.22 10.76
CA ILE A 95 7.35 1.09 11.98
C ILE A 95 7.14 -0.41 12.23
N ALA A 96 7.84 -0.95 13.23
CA ALA A 96 7.74 -2.35 13.61
C ALA A 96 6.50 -2.60 14.50
N VAL A 97 5.81 -3.70 14.23
CA VAL A 97 4.66 -4.22 14.99
C VAL A 97 4.91 -5.68 15.38
N PRO A 98 5.96 -5.99 16.16
CA PRO A 98 6.43 -7.35 16.38
C PRO A 98 5.33 -8.27 16.92
N GLY A 99 5.21 -9.47 16.33
CA GLY A 99 4.18 -10.44 16.66
C GLY A 99 2.84 -10.18 15.99
N ARG A 100 2.73 -9.12 15.18
CA ARG A 100 1.53 -8.74 14.44
C ARG A 100 1.85 -8.56 12.97
N ARG A 101 1.11 -9.26 12.12
CA ARG A 101 1.23 -9.14 10.67
C ARG A 101 0.65 -7.80 10.24
N ALA A 102 1.41 -7.01 9.49
CA ALA A 102 0.94 -5.74 8.93
C ALA A 102 -0.01 -6.01 7.77
N VAL A 103 -1.20 -5.41 7.76
CA VAL A 103 -2.25 -5.68 6.75
C VAL A 103 -2.50 -4.48 5.85
N ALA A 104 -2.71 -3.29 6.43
CA ALA A 104 -2.99 -2.10 5.64
C ALA A 104 -2.57 -0.83 6.36
N CYS A 105 -2.26 0.21 5.60
CA CYS A 105 -1.99 1.53 6.14
C CYS A 105 -2.63 2.64 5.32
N ALA A 106 -2.95 3.75 5.97
CA ALA A 106 -3.53 4.92 5.32
C ALA A 106 -3.05 6.20 6.01
N LEU A 107 -2.71 7.22 5.22
CA LEU A 107 -2.42 8.57 5.72
C LEU A 107 -3.72 9.38 5.79
N GLY A 108 -4.05 9.82 7.00
CA GLY A 108 -5.24 10.58 7.32
C GLY A 108 -4.96 11.67 8.35
N GLY A 109 -5.99 12.07 9.08
CA GLY A 109 -5.94 13.27 9.92
C GLY A 109 -6.17 14.54 9.11
N THR A 110 -6.37 15.66 9.80
CA THR A 110 -6.70 16.96 9.18
C THR A 110 -5.57 17.53 8.33
N ASP A 111 -4.32 17.23 8.68
CA ASP A 111 -3.12 17.65 7.96
C ASP A 111 -2.50 16.52 7.11
N ARG A 112 -3.17 15.35 7.05
CA ARG A 112 -2.73 14.15 6.33
C ARG A 112 -1.43 13.52 6.87
N ARG A 113 -1.01 13.83 8.10
CA ARG A 113 0.26 13.35 8.70
C ARG A 113 0.09 12.24 9.73
N THR A 114 -1.15 11.80 9.95
CA THR A 114 -1.45 10.68 10.83
C THR A 114 -1.51 9.39 10.03
N LEU A 115 -0.53 8.49 10.22
CA LEU A 115 -0.51 7.16 9.62
C LEU A 115 -1.28 6.17 10.50
N PHE A 116 -2.37 5.62 9.95
CA PHE A 116 -3.12 4.52 10.56
C PHE A 116 -2.53 3.20 10.09
N CYS A 117 -2.23 2.30 11.02
CA CYS A 117 -1.52 1.05 10.79
C CYS A 117 -2.37 -0.13 11.29
N LEU A 118 -3.06 -0.84 10.37
CA LEU A 118 -3.84 -2.04 10.70
C LEU A 118 -2.94 -3.27 10.70
N SER A 119 -2.82 -3.93 11.85
CA SER A 119 -2.07 -5.17 12.03
C SER A 119 -2.89 -6.20 12.80
N ALA A 120 -2.49 -7.47 12.77
CA ALA A 120 -3.21 -8.52 13.50
C ALA A 120 -2.30 -9.63 14.04
N GLU A 121 -2.59 -10.09 15.26
CA GLU A 121 -2.04 -11.33 15.85
C GLU A 121 -2.83 -12.55 15.36
N THR A 122 -3.20 -12.57 14.07
CA THR A 122 -4.11 -13.57 13.52
C THR A 122 -3.34 -14.58 12.69
N SER A 123 -3.31 -15.83 13.15
CA SER A 123 -2.79 -16.94 12.36
C SER A 123 -3.72 -17.27 11.18
N TYR A 124 -3.19 -17.94 10.15
CA TYR A 124 -4.02 -18.43 9.05
C TYR A 124 -5.09 -19.44 9.49
N GLU A 125 -4.86 -20.17 10.58
CA GLU A 125 -5.84 -21.10 11.14
C GLU A 125 -7.00 -20.35 11.79
N GLU A 126 -6.72 -19.31 12.57
CA GLU A 126 -7.74 -18.46 13.20
C GLU A 126 -8.57 -17.72 12.15
N LEU A 127 -7.91 -17.17 11.13
CA LEU A 127 -8.59 -16.50 10.02
C LEU A 127 -9.61 -17.41 9.34
N ARG A 128 -9.25 -18.67 9.06
CA ARG A 128 -10.17 -19.68 8.47
C ARG A 128 -11.36 -20.02 9.38
N LYS A 129 -11.22 -19.78 10.69
CA LYS A 129 -12.29 -19.96 11.69
C LYS A 129 -13.07 -18.67 11.95
N GLY A 130 -12.82 -17.61 11.18
CA GLY A 130 -13.45 -16.30 11.37
C GLY A 130 -13.02 -15.58 12.65
N LYS A 131 -11.87 -15.94 13.22
CA LYS A 131 -11.29 -15.30 14.41
C LYS A 131 -10.19 -14.35 13.99
N SER A 132 -10.13 -13.18 14.63
CA SER A 132 -9.06 -12.23 14.43
C SER A 132 -8.80 -11.44 15.70
N VAL A 133 -7.54 -11.11 15.95
CA VAL A 133 -7.10 -10.17 16.98
C VAL A 133 -6.44 -8.96 16.29
N PRO A 134 -7.24 -8.05 15.71
CA PRO A 134 -6.71 -6.90 14.98
C PRO A 134 -6.42 -5.72 15.93
N ARG A 135 -5.50 -4.86 15.50
CA ARG A 135 -5.18 -3.59 16.16
C ARG A 135 -4.86 -2.54 15.11
N ILE A 136 -5.37 -1.32 15.34
CA ILE A 136 -4.95 -0.13 14.61
C ILE A 136 -4.03 0.67 15.52
N ASP A 137 -2.77 0.79 15.12
CA ASP A 137 -1.84 1.76 15.71
C ASP A 137 -1.88 3.06 14.91
N VAL A 138 -1.51 4.15 15.57
CA VAL A 138 -1.48 5.48 14.98
C VAL A 138 -0.10 6.08 15.21
N ALA A 139 0.52 6.60 14.16
CA ALA A 139 1.81 7.27 14.21
C ALA A 139 1.74 8.61 13.48
N GLU A 140 2.43 9.62 14.01
CA GLU A 140 2.64 10.90 13.31
C GLU A 140 3.87 10.78 12.39
N VAL A 141 3.75 11.23 11.15
CA VAL A 141 4.82 11.11 10.13
C VAL A 141 5.24 12.45 9.51
N GLY A 142 6.47 12.47 9.00
CA GLY A 142 7.14 13.65 8.45
C GLY A 142 6.63 14.13 7.08
N THR A 143 5.85 13.33 6.36
CA THR A 143 5.32 13.68 5.04
C THR A 143 3.82 13.40 4.97
N PRO A 144 2.99 14.36 4.53
CA PRO A 144 1.55 14.16 4.46
C PRO A 144 1.18 13.22 3.31
N GLY A 145 0.03 12.55 3.44
CA GLY A 145 -0.51 11.68 2.40
C GLY A 145 -0.81 12.39 1.08
N ASP A 146 -0.61 11.66 -0.01
CA ASP A 146 -1.06 11.99 -1.36
C ASP A 146 -2.25 11.11 -1.77
N GLY A 147 -3.04 11.55 -2.74
CA GLY A 147 -4.19 10.81 -3.22
C GLY A 147 -5.34 10.74 -2.22
N PHE A 148 -6.27 9.81 -2.48
CA PHE A 148 -7.42 9.59 -1.61
C PHE A 148 -7.05 8.75 -0.38
N PRO A 149 -7.63 9.03 0.81
CA PRO A 149 -7.50 8.17 1.98
C PRO A 149 -8.34 6.89 1.85
#